data_AF-A0A8S3X853-F1
#
_entry.id   AF-A0A8S3X853-F1
#
_cell.length_a   1.000
_cell.length_b   1.000
_cell.length_c   1.000
_cell.angle_alpha   90.00
_cell.angle_beta   90.00
_cell.angle_gamma   90.00
#
_symmetry.space_group_name_H-M   'P 1'
#
loop_
_entity.id
_entity.type
_entity.pdbx_description
1 polymer ?
#
loop_
_entity_poly.entity_id
_entity_poly.type
_entity_poly.pdbx_seq_one_letter_code
_entity_poly.pdbx_strand_id
1 'polypeptide(L)'
;MDSNSNSKSKCAGCPNIIKSREYLKCAYCGLCYDLLCANVSAQRFELMNRDNKKSCKCHGCRNKQSKSDNTNTPVRTQHINIVSEISNAHENVEDNHDHNNVTMRTAQKFIIDDLDSETMLNIKNLRKIIEEEITDALKLVIQVQVSEQLEIIKQQITTFHESMTFFNEKFEEMKRNLAEKSIIIKKS
;
A
#
# COMPACT_ATOMS: atom_id res chain seq x y z
N MET A 1 -37.35 12.59 -16.51
CA MET A 1 -37.51 13.69 -15.55
C MET A 1 -36.26 13.75 -14.71
N ASP A 2 -35.44 14.74 -15.03
CA ASP A 2 -34.18 15.04 -14.39
C ASP A 2 -34.38 15.43 -12.93
N SER A 3 -33.54 14.90 -12.05
CA SER A 3 -33.35 15.45 -10.71
C SER A 3 -31.86 15.67 -10.53
N ASN A 4 -31.47 16.86 -10.96
CA ASN A 4 -30.24 17.52 -10.62
C ASN A 4 -30.27 17.84 -9.11
N SER A 5 -29.64 17.02 -8.30
CA SER A 5 -29.31 17.35 -6.91
C SER A 5 -27.83 17.06 -6.69
N ASN A 6 -27.03 18.12 -6.71
CA ASN A 6 -25.61 18.12 -6.39
C ASN A 6 -25.38 17.91 -4.89
N SER A 7 -25.94 16.84 -4.33
CA SER A 7 -25.63 16.37 -2.99
C SER A 7 -24.35 15.56 -3.06
N LYS A 8 -23.23 16.20 -2.69
CA LYS A 8 -21.93 15.57 -2.50
C LYS A 8 -22.08 14.36 -1.59
N SER A 9 -22.14 13.15 -2.17
CA SER A 9 -22.35 11.92 -1.40
C SER A 9 -21.05 11.54 -0.69
N LYS A 10 -21.13 11.24 0.60
CA LYS A 10 -19.97 10.75 1.36
C LYS A 10 -19.75 9.27 1.04
N CYS A 11 -18.49 8.85 0.88
CA CYS A 11 -18.15 7.44 0.77
C CYS A 11 -18.38 6.74 2.12
N ALA A 12 -18.98 5.56 2.12
CA ALA A 12 -19.15 4.77 3.34
C ALA A 12 -17.90 3.96 3.72
N GLY A 13 -16.92 3.84 2.82
CA GLY A 13 -15.67 3.11 3.06
C GLY A 13 -14.51 3.99 3.52
N CYS A 14 -14.61 5.31 3.37
CA CYS A 14 -13.54 6.25 3.72
C CYS A 14 -14.13 7.62 4.15
N PRO A 15 -13.36 8.52 4.77
CA PRO A 15 -13.88 9.83 5.18
C PRO A 15 -14.12 10.80 4.01
N ASN A 16 -13.73 10.43 2.78
CA ASN A 16 -13.77 11.32 1.63
C ASN A 16 -15.18 11.53 1.07
N ILE A 17 -15.34 12.69 0.45
CA ILE A 17 -16.51 13.03 -0.35
C ILE A 17 -16.31 12.50 -1.77
N ILE A 18 -17.33 11.84 -2.32
CA ILE A 18 -17.34 11.39 -3.71
C ILE A 18 -17.48 12.62 -4.61
N LYS A 19 -16.38 12.98 -5.28
CA LYS A 19 -16.31 14.16 -6.18
C LYS A 19 -16.77 13.84 -7.60
N SER A 20 -16.60 12.61 -8.06
CA SER A 20 -16.96 12.15 -9.40
C SER A 20 -18.37 11.57 -9.43
N ARG A 21 -18.95 11.45 -10.63
CA ARG A 21 -20.19 10.69 -10.86
C ARG A 21 -19.96 9.17 -10.86
N GLU A 22 -18.72 8.76 -10.69
CA GLU A 22 -18.27 7.38 -10.74
C GLU A 22 -18.21 6.82 -9.33
N TYR A 23 -19.32 6.22 -8.92
CA TYR A 23 -19.45 5.55 -7.64
C TYR A 23 -20.34 4.33 -7.79
N LEU A 24 -20.26 3.44 -6.81
CA LEU A 24 -21.13 2.27 -6.72
C LEU A 24 -22.00 2.37 -5.48
N LYS A 25 -23.30 2.12 -5.67
CA LYS A 25 -24.25 2.00 -4.58
C LYS A 25 -24.44 0.53 -4.27
N CYS A 26 -24.28 0.13 -3.01
CA CYS A 26 -24.52 -1.25 -2.64
C CYS A 26 -26.02 -1.59 -2.75
N ALA A 27 -26.35 -2.67 -3.44
CA ALA A 27 -27.71 -3.16 -3.61
C ALA A 27 -28.38 -3.58 -2.28
N TYR A 28 -27.60 -3.90 -1.25
CA TYR A 28 -28.10 -4.42 0.03
C TYR A 28 -28.23 -3.32 1.08
N CYS A 29 -27.15 -2.60 1.39
CA CYS A 29 -27.19 -1.55 2.42
C CYS A 29 -27.51 -0.15 1.86
N GLY A 30 -27.59 0.01 0.54
CA GLY A 30 -27.88 1.31 -0.09
C GLY A 30 -26.78 2.36 0.03
N LEU A 31 -25.66 2.06 0.70
CA LEU A 31 -24.57 3.00 0.90
C LEU A 31 -23.75 3.20 -0.39
N CYS A 32 -23.22 4.40 -0.57
CA CYS A 32 -22.38 4.78 -1.71
C CYS A 32 -20.90 4.60 -1.37
N TYR A 33 -20.15 4.08 -2.34
CA TYR A 33 -18.72 3.84 -2.24
C TYR A 33 -18.04 4.46 -3.46
N ASP A 34 -16.95 5.17 -3.24
CA ASP A 34 -16.02 5.48 -4.33
C ASP A 34 -15.44 4.18 -4.91
N LEU A 35 -14.89 4.28 -6.13
CA LEU A 35 -14.39 3.12 -6.87
C LEU A 35 -13.28 2.37 -6.11
N LEU A 36 -12.41 3.10 -5.41
CA LEU A 36 -11.30 2.51 -4.64
C LEU A 36 -11.82 1.69 -3.45
N CYS A 37 -12.76 2.23 -2.68
CA CYS A 37 -13.39 1.57 -1.54
C CYS A 37 -14.28 0.39 -1.96
N ALA A 38 -14.80 0.41 -3.19
CA ALA A 38 -15.51 -0.72 -3.79
C ALA A 38 -14.56 -1.76 -4.43
N ASN A 39 -13.25 -1.50 -4.46
CA ASN A 39 -12.23 -2.29 -5.15
C ASN A 39 -12.56 -2.53 -6.63
N VAL A 40 -12.95 -1.46 -7.33
CA VAL A 40 -13.26 -1.46 -8.76
C VAL A 40 -12.37 -0.41 -9.43
N SER A 41 -11.62 -0.78 -10.46
CA SER A 41 -10.85 0.19 -11.26
C SER A 41 -11.79 1.00 -12.17
N ALA A 42 -11.36 2.19 -12.61
CA ALA A 42 -12.12 3.01 -13.56
C ALA A 42 -12.44 2.23 -14.86
N GLN A 43 -11.45 1.54 -15.43
CA GLN A 43 -11.64 0.68 -16.60
C GLN A 43 -12.68 -0.42 -16.36
N ARG A 44 -12.66 -1.08 -15.20
CA ARG A 44 -13.67 -2.09 -14.86
C ARG A 44 -15.06 -1.46 -14.70
N PHE A 45 -15.15 -0.27 -14.11
CA PHE A 45 -16.41 0.45 -13.96
C PHE A 45 -17.03 0.84 -15.31
N GLU A 46 -16.22 1.22 -16.29
CA GLU A 46 -16.68 1.52 -17.65
C GLU A 46 -17.26 0.28 -18.35
N LEU A 47 -16.60 -0.87 -18.18
CA LEU A 47 -17.05 -2.15 -18.76
C LEU A 47 -18.28 -2.75 -18.06
N MET A 48 -18.61 -2.29 -16.85
CA MET A 48 -19.80 -2.77 -16.14
C MET A 48 -21.08 -2.24 -16.80
N ASN A 49 -21.94 -3.17 -17.22
CA ASN A 49 -23.30 -2.84 -17.63
C ASN A 49 -24.14 -2.31 -16.45
N ARG A 50 -25.33 -1.77 -16.76
CA ARG A 50 -26.22 -1.16 -15.76
C ARG A 50 -26.65 -2.15 -14.67
N ASP A 51 -26.84 -3.41 -15.01
CA ASP A 51 -27.30 -4.45 -14.08
C ASP A 51 -26.22 -4.83 -13.07
N ASN A 52 -24.97 -4.93 -13.53
CA ASN A 52 -23.81 -5.15 -12.67
C ASN A 52 -23.59 -3.98 -11.70
N LYS A 53 -23.83 -2.75 -12.15
CA LYS A 53 -23.75 -1.56 -11.29
C LYS A 53 -24.86 -1.56 -10.24
N LYS A 54 -26.08 -1.96 -10.60
CA LYS A 54 -27.24 -2.03 -9.69
C LYS A 54 -27.17 -3.19 -8.70
N SER A 55 -26.55 -4.31 -9.06
CA SER A 55 -26.44 -5.51 -8.22
C SER A 55 -25.17 -5.55 -7.37
N CYS A 56 -24.34 -4.50 -7.42
CA CYS A 56 -23.08 -4.41 -6.71
C CYS A 56 -23.28 -4.59 -5.18
N LYS A 57 -22.48 -5.47 -4.56
CA LYS A 57 -22.46 -5.65 -3.10
C LYS A 57 -21.16 -5.12 -2.51
N CYS A 58 -21.25 -4.30 -1.46
CA CYS A 58 -20.07 -3.87 -0.74
C CYS A 58 -19.43 -5.04 0.02
N HIS A 59 -18.17 -4.91 0.41
CA HIS A 59 -17.44 -5.92 1.16
C HIS A 59 -18.15 -6.34 2.45
N GLY A 60 -18.72 -5.38 3.19
CA GLY A 60 -19.46 -5.66 4.42
C GLY A 60 -20.69 -6.53 4.19
N CYS A 61 -21.48 -6.27 3.14
CA CYS A 61 -22.65 -7.10 2.81
C CYS A 61 -22.24 -8.46 2.24
N ARG A 62 -21.19 -8.50 1.41
CA ARG A 62 -20.67 -9.75 0.83
C ARG A 62 -20.16 -10.72 1.89
N ASN A 63 -19.46 -10.22 2.91
CA ASN A 63 -18.90 -11.05 3.98
C ASN A 63 -19.96 -11.58 4.96
N LYS A 64 -21.12 -10.94 5.04
CA LYS A 64 -22.26 -11.39 5.85
C LYS A 64 -23.10 -12.48 5.18
N GLN A 65 -22.88 -12.75 3.89
CA GLN A 65 -23.60 -13.82 3.22
C GLN A 65 -23.07 -15.17 3.74
N SER A 66 -23.97 -16.02 4.22
CA SER A 66 -23.64 -17.40 4.59
C SER A 66 -22.97 -18.07 3.39
N LYS A 67 -21.80 -18.65 3.61
CA LYS A 67 -21.16 -19.50 2.60
C LYS A 67 -22.05 -20.74 2.47
N SER A 68 -22.69 -20.89 1.31
CA SER A 68 -23.59 -22.00 1.05
C SER A 68 -22.81 -23.31 0.89
N ASP A 69 -23.45 -24.37 1.36
CA ASP A 69 -23.11 -25.78 1.14
C ASP A 69 -21.74 -26.26 1.68
N ASN A 70 -21.75 -26.67 2.96
CA ASN A 70 -20.65 -27.41 3.58
C ASN A 70 -20.88 -28.94 3.53
N THR A 71 -21.84 -29.44 2.74
CA THR A 71 -22.27 -30.85 2.76
C THR A 71 -21.14 -31.81 2.37
N ASN A 72 -20.13 -31.34 1.64
CA ASN A 72 -18.94 -32.12 1.25
C ASN A 72 -17.67 -31.78 2.05
N THR A 73 -17.78 -31.04 3.17
CA THR A 73 -16.64 -30.85 4.06
C THR A 73 -16.53 -32.08 4.94
N PRO A 74 -15.44 -32.86 4.92
CA PRO A 74 -15.31 -34.03 5.78
C PRO A 74 -15.47 -33.58 7.23
N VAL A 75 -16.50 -34.08 7.90
CA VAL A 75 -16.63 -33.91 9.34
C VAL A 75 -15.47 -34.68 9.96
N ARG A 76 -14.50 -33.97 10.54
CA ARG A 76 -13.41 -34.59 11.28
C ARG A 76 -14.04 -35.30 12.48
N THR A 77 -14.25 -36.60 12.37
CA THR A 77 -14.74 -37.45 13.46
C THR A 77 -13.77 -37.26 14.61
N GLN A 78 -14.19 -36.53 15.65
CA GLN A 78 -13.45 -36.54 16.90
C GLN A 78 -13.65 -37.95 17.45
N HIS A 79 -12.60 -38.76 17.46
CA HIS A 79 -12.58 -39.98 18.25
C HIS A 79 -12.74 -39.56 19.72
N ILE A 80 -13.99 -39.55 20.18
CA ILE A 80 -14.29 -39.51 21.60
C ILE A 80 -13.83 -40.88 22.11
N ASN A 81 -12.67 -40.93 22.77
CA ASN A 81 -12.29 -42.05 23.61
C ASN A 81 -13.25 -42.06 24.81
N ILE A 82 -14.42 -42.67 24.61
CA ILE A 82 -15.32 -43.04 25.69
C ILE A 82 -14.69 -44.26 26.35
N VAL A 83 -13.99 -44.03 27.47
CA VAL A 83 -13.76 -45.10 28.44
C VAL A 83 -15.11 -45.41 29.05
N SER A 84 -15.64 -46.57 28.68
CA SER A 84 -16.86 -47.15 29.20
C SER A 84 -16.72 -47.43 30.70
N GLU A 85 -17.66 -46.95 31.51
CA GLU A 85 -18.20 -47.71 32.65
C GLU A 85 -19.51 -47.09 33.17
N ILE A 86 -20.61 -47.71 32.71
CA ILE A 86 -21.82 -48.11 33.44
C ILE A 86 -22.38 -47.10 34.47
N SER A 87 -23.58 -46.57 34.18
CA SER A 87 -24.74 -46.60 35.10
C SER A 87 -26.02 -46.18 34.39
N ASN A 88 -27.06 -46.98 34.60
CA ASN A 88 -28.38 -46.95 33.98
C ASN A 88 -29.19 -45.68 34.31
N ALA A 89 -29.93 -45.14 33.34
CA ALA A 89 -31.27 -44.60 33.56
C ALA A 89 -32.03 -44.45 32.23
N HIS A 90 -33.30 -44.80 32.32
CA HIS A 90 -34.31 -44.94 31.28
C HIS A 90 -34.76 -43.61 30.63
N GLU A 91 -35.33 -43.79 29.43
CA GLU A 91 -36.59 -43.18 28.94
C GLU A 91 -36.63 -41.87 28.11
N ASN A 92 -37.42 -42.02 27.04
CA ASN A 92 -38.25 -41.04 26.31
C ASN A 92 -37.60 -40.20 25.20
N VAL A 93 -37.77 -40.72 23.99
CA VAL A 93 -37.81 -39.97 22.73
C VAL A 93 -39.11 -39.17 22.71
N GLU A 94 -39.03 -37.85 22.91
CA GLU A 94 -40.04 -36.93 22.41
C GLU A 94 -39.38 -35.72 21.75
N ASP A 95 -39.96 -35.43 20.58
CA ASP A 95 -39.70 -34.36 19.65
C ASP A 95 -39.79 -32.98 20.32
N ASN A 96 -38.73 -32.18 20.24
CA ASN A 96 -38.85 -30.74 20.44
C ASN A 96 -37.88 -29.97 19.55
N HIS A 97 -38.52 -29.23 18.65
CA HIS A 97 -37.99 -28.27 17.72
C HIS A 97 -37.19 -27.18 18.47
N ASP A 98 -35.86 -27.19 18.37
CA ASP A 98 -35.04 -26.06 18.83
C ASP A 98 -34.08 -25.59 17.75
N HIS A 99 -34.42 -24.44 17.18
CA HIS A 99 -33.62 -23.70 16.22
C HIS A 99 -32.46 -22.99 16.94
N ASN A 100 -31.41 -23.73 17.28
CA ASN A 100 -30.16 -23.13 17.76
C ASN A 100 -28.95 -23.92 17.27
N ASN A 101 -28.66 -23.84 15.97
CA ASN A 101 -27.39 -24.30 15.39
C ASN A 101 -26.25 -23.32 15.72
N VAL A 102 -26.00 -23.09 17.01
CA VAL A 102 -24.82 -22.37 17.48
C VAL A 102 -23.76 -23.42 17.82
N THR A 103 -22.81 -23.63 16.92
CA THR A 103 -21.59 -24.35 17.28
C THR A 103 -20.70 -23.42 18.09
N MET A 104 -20.66 -23.62 19.41
CA MET A 104 -19.64 -23.01 20.26
C MET A 104 -18.28 -23.54 19.79
N ARG A 105 -17.51 -22.70 19.10
CA ARG A 105 -16.13 -23.02 18.74
C ARG A 105 -15.30 -22.98 20.02
N THR A 106 -15.12 -24.11 20.67
CA THR A 106 -14.07 -24.26 21.68
C THR A 106 -12.77 -23.91 20.98
N ALA A 107 -12.06 -22.89 21.47
CA ALA A 107 -10.74 -22.53 20.95
C ALA A 107 -9.77 -23.66 21.29
N GLN A 108 -9.78 -24.73 20.50
CA GLN A 108 -8.64 -25.62 20.44
C GLN A 108 -7.49 -24.79 19.92
N LYS A 109 -6.55 -24.52 20.82
CA LYS A 109 -5.22 -24.01 20.51
C LYS A 109 -4.61 -25.05 19.56
N PHE A 110 -4.79 -24.86 18.26
CA PHE A 110 -4.08 -25.64 17.27
C PHE A 110 -2.60 -25.30 17.45
N ILE A 111 -1.87 -26.22 18.09
CA ILE A 111 -0.43 -26.33 17.86
C ILE A 111 -0.35 -26.74 16.39
N ILE A 112 0.00 -25.77 15.55
CA ILE A 112 0.31 -26.03 14.14
C ILE A 112 1.72 -26.63 14.16
N ASP A 113 1.79 -27.93 14.36
CA ASP A 113 2.96 -28.70 13.97
C ASP A 113 2.85 -28.97 12.46
N ASP A 114 3.81 -28.38 11.75
CA ASP A 114 4.40 -28.82 10.50
C ASP A 114 3.44 -29.32 9.41
N LEU A 115 2.94 -28.38 8.60
CA LEU A 115 2.42 -28.69 7.27
C LEU A 115 3.12 -27.84 6.22
N ASP A 116 4.19 -28.44 5.69
CA ASP A 116 4.75 -28.36 4.34
C ASP A 116 5.09 -26.95 3.79
N SER A 117 6.34 -26.58 4.01
CA SER A 117 6.95 -25.27 3.73
C SER A 117 7.51 -25.13 2.31
N GLU A 118 7.07 -25.92 1.33
CA GLU A 118 7.77 -26.01 0.03
C GLU A 118 7.08 -25.29 -1.16
N THR A 119 5.84 -24.82 -1.03
CA THR A 119 5.14 -24.13 -2.14
C THR A 119 4.56 -22.74 -1.83
N MET A 120 4.74 -22.25 -0.60
CA MET A 120 4.44 -20.85 -0.30
C MET A 120 5.68 -20.04 -0.69
N LEU A 121 5.63 -19.30 -1.80
CA LEU A 121 6.59 -18.22 -2.10
C LEU A 121 6.81 -17.47 -0.79
N ASN A 122 7.99 -17.68 -0.19
CA ASN A 122 8.22 -17.25 1.18
C ASN A 122 8.15 -15.72 1.14
N ILE A 123 7.09 -15.15 1.71
CA ILE A 123 6.80 -13.71 1.64
C ILE A 123 8.02 -12.90 2.10
N LYS A 124 8.85 -13.48 2.97
CA LYS A 124 10.15 -12.94 3.39
C LYS A 124 11.13 -12.78 2.23
N ASN A 125 11.25 -13.78 1.36
CA ASN A 125 12.11 -13.73 0.17
C ASN A 125 11.61 -12.69 -0.83
N LEU A 126 10.29 -12.60 -1.05
CA LEU A 126 9.74 -11.58 -1.95
C LEU A 126 9.95 -10.16 -1.39
N ARG A 127 9.77 -9.96 -0.08
CA ARG A 127 10.08 -8.68 0.58
C ARG A 127 11.55 -8.32 0.43
N LYS A 128 12.44 -9.28 0.65
CA LYS A 128 13.88 -9.08 0.51
C LYS A 128 14.25 -8.63 -0.91
N ILE A 129 13.70 -9.27 -1.94
CA ILE A 129 13.95 -8.88 -3.34
C ILE A 129 13.46 -7.45 -3.61
N ILE A 130 12.26 -7.10 -3.11
CA ILE A 130 11.72 -5.74 -3.27
C ILE A 130 12.59 -4.71 -2.53
N GLU A 131 13.03 -5.02 -1.31
CA GLU A 131 13.90 -4.16 -0.52
C GLU A 131 15.26 -3.95 -1.19
N GLU A 132 15.86 -5.00 -1.74
CA GLU A 132 17.11 -4.94 -2.50
C GLU A 132 16.96 -4.06 -3.74
N GLU A 133 15.92 -4.27 -4.56
CA GLU A 133 15.71 -3.48 -5.77
C GLU A 133 15.42 -2.00 -5.49
N ILE A 134 14.63 -1.70 -4.47
CA ILE A 134 14.39 -0.31 -4.06
C ILE A 134 15.70 0.32 -3.59
N THR A 135 16.50 -0.41 -2.81
CA THR A 135 17.77 0.08 -2.28
C THR A 135 18.77 0.36 -3.39
N ASP A 136 18.89 -0.55 -4.36
CA ASP A 136 19.82 -0.41 -5.49
C ASP A 136 19.39 0.74 -6.41
N ALA A 137 18.10 0.85 -6.72
CA ALA A 137 17.58 1.98 -7.49
C ALA A 137 17.84 3.32 -6.78
N LEU A 138 17.59 3.40 -5.48
CA LEU A 138 17.83 4.60 -4.68
C LEU A 138 19.32 4.96 -4.62
N LYS A 139 20.18 3.97 -4.38
CA LYS A 139 21.63 4.13 -4.34
C LYS A 139 22.16 4.66 -5.67
N LEU A 140 21.67 4.13 -6.79
CA LEU A 140 22.05 4.59 -8.12
C LEU A 140 21.64 6.03 -8.37
N VAL A 141 20.39 6.41 -8.05
CA VAL A 141 19.92 7.80 -8.21
C VAL A 141 20.74 8.77 -7.36
N ILE A 142 20.98 8.43 -6.08
CA ILE A 142 21.78 9.27 -5.18
C ILE A 142 23.21 9.40 -5.70
N GLN A 143 23.82 8.29 -6.13
CA GLN A 143 25.18 8.31 -6.64
C GLN A 143 25.31 9.19 -7.88
N VAL A 144 24.39 9.07 -8.83
CA VAL A 144 24.36 9.92 -10.04
C VAL A 144 24.22 11.40 -9.66
N GLN A 145 23.25 11.74 -8.81
CA GLN A 145 23.02 13.12 -8.40
C GLN A 145 24.21 13.71 -7.64
N VAL A 146 24.80 12.97 -6.70
CA VAL A 146 25.95 13.44 -5.93
C VAL A 146 27.17 13.63 -6.85
N SER A 147 27.42 12.69 -7.76
CA SER A 147 28.51 12.82 -8.72
C SER A 147 28.34 14.03 -9.65
N GLU A 148 27.14 14.27 -10.16
CA GLU A 148 26.83 15.42 -11.01
C GLU A 148 27.04 16.75 -10.25
N GLN A 149 26.50 16.85 -9.03
CA GLN A 149 26.66 18.06 -8.21
C GLN A 149 28.13 18.32 -7.84
N LEU A 150 28.90 17.28 -7.54
CA LEU A 150 30.33 17.41 -7.26
C LEU A 150 31.12 17.88 -8.48
N GLU A 151 30.80 17.42 -9.68
CA GLU A 151 31.49 17.88 -10.89
C GLU A 151 31.15 19.34 -11.20
N ILE A 152 29.90 19.75 -10.98
CA ILE A 152 29.48 21.17 -11.09
C ILE A 152 30.28 22.04 -10.10
N ILE A 153 30.35 21.63 -8.83
CA ILE A 153 31.10 22.38 -7.80
C ILE A 153 32.58 22.47 -8.18
N LYS A 154 33.18 21.37 -8.64
CA LYS A 154 34.56 21.33 -9.09
C LYS A 154 34.79 22.28 -10.27
N GLN A 155 33.88 22.32 -11.23
CA GLN A 155 33.97 23.26 -12.35
C GLN A 155 33.90 24.71 -11.89
N GLN A 156 32.98 25.04 -10.98
CA GLN A 156 32.87 26.38 -10.39
C GLN A 156 34.15 26.79 -9.66
N ILE A 157 34.74 25.88 -8.88
CA ILE A 157 36.01 26.13 -8.18
C ILE A 157 37.14 26.39 -9.18
N THR A 158 37.23 25.62 -10.26
CA THR A 158 38.23 25.82 -11.31
C THR A 158 38.09 27.20 -11.96
N THR A 159 36.88 27.57 -12.38
CA THR A 159 36.61 28.90 -12.97
C THR A 159 36.90 30.03 -11.99
N PHE A 160 36.58 29.84 -10.71
CA PHE A 160 36.90 30.81 -9.67
C PHE A 160 38.42 30.95 -9.48
N HIS A 161 39.15 29.83 -9.45
CA HIS A 161 40.61 29.82 -9.34
C HIS A 161 41.28 30.53 -10.52
N GLU A 162 40.80 30.29 -11.75
CA GLU A 162 41.27 30.98 -12.96
C GLU A 162 41.05 32.48 -12.86
N SER A 163 39.85 32.89 -12.43
CA SER A 163 39.51 34.31 -12.24
C SER A 163 40.39 34.97 -11.18
N MET A 164 40.65 34.27 -10.07
CA MET A 164 41.51 34.75 -8.99
C MET A 164 42.97 34.87 -9.44
N THR A 165 43.46 33.90 -10.21
CA THR A 165 44.82 33.92 -10.77
C THR A 165 45.00 35.10 -11.71
N PHE A 166 44.06 35.29 -12.64
CA PHE A 166 44.05 36.45 -13.54
C PHE A 166 44.02 37.77 -12.78
N PHE A 167 43.18 37.88 -11.74
CA PHE A 167 43.10 39.10 -10.94
C PHE A 167 44.41 39.38 -10.22
N ASN A 168 45.06 38.34 -9.67
CA ASN A 168 46.34 38.47 -8.99
C ASN A 168 47.45 38.91 -9.96
N GLU A 169 47.50 38.36 -11.17
CA GLU A 169 48.43 38.80 -12.21
C GLU A 169 48.24 40.28 -12.57
N LYS A 170 46.98 40.71 -12.76
CA LYS A 170 46.65 42.11 -13.07
C LYS A 170 46.98 43.05 -11.91
N PHE A 171 46.79 42.59 -10.67
CA PHE A 171 47.18 43.36 -9.49
C PHE A 171 48.69 43.58 -9.41
N GLU A 172 49.50 42.53 -9.63
CA GLU A 172 50.95 42.64 -9.64
C GLU A 172 51.48 43.45 -10.83
N GLU A 173 50.85 43.36 -12.00
CA GLU A 173 51.12 44.25 -13.14
C GLU A 173 50.88 45.73 -12.78
N MET A 174 49.73 46.04 -12.19
CA MET A 174 49.40 47.40 -11.76
C MET A 174 50.39 47.94 -10.73
N LYS A 175 50.78 47.11 -9.76
CA LYS A 175 51.76 47.45 -8.72
C LYS A 175 53.13 47.78 -9.31
N ARG A 176 53.60 47.00 -10.31
CA ARG A 176 54.84 47.27 -11.05
C ARG A 176 54.77 48.60 -11.80
N ASN A 177 53.67 48.85 -12.53
CA ASN A 177 53.46 50.10 -13.27
C ASN A 177 53.46 51.33 -12.35
N LEU A 178 52.87 51.23 -11.15
CA LEU A 178 52.89 52.30 -10.15
C LEU A 178 54.31 52.55 -9.61
N ALA A 179 55.07 51.50 -9.33
CA ALA A 179 56.45 51.62 -8.86
C ALA A 179 57.35 52.30 -9.90
N GLU A 180 57.26 51.91 -11.17
CA GLU A 180 58.00 52.54 -12.27
C GLU A 180 57.68 54.04 -12.41
N LYS A 181 56.39 54.39 -12.45
CA LYS A 181 55.97 55.79 -12.53
C LYS A 181 56.44 56.62 -11.34
N SER A 182 56.43 56.05 -10.13
CA SER A 182 56.94 56.74 -8.94
C SER A 182 58.45 57.04 -9.02
N ILE A 183 59.25 56.16 -9.63
CA ILE A 183 60.69 56.38 -9.80
C ILE A 183 60.95 57.50 -10.80
N ILE A 184 60.19 57.55 -11.90
CA ILE A 184 60.33 58.60 -12.93
C ILE A 184 60.05 59.98 -12.32
N ILE A 185 58.98 60.11 -11.53
CA ILE A 185 58.60 61.37 -10.89
C ILE A 185 59.69 61.85 -9.91
N LYS A 186 60.34 60.95 -9.17
CA LYS A 186 61.42 61.32 -8.22
C LYS A 186 62.72 61.76 -8.90
N LYS A 187 62.90 61.45 -10.18
CA LYS A 187 64.12 61.80 -10.96
C LYS A 187 63.97 63.07 -11.79
N SER A 188 62.75 63.59 -11.97
CA SER A 188 62.48 64.90 -12.59
C SER A 188 62.44 65.99 -11.52
#